data_AF-A0A2T5H3X6-F1
#
_entry.id   AF-A0A2T5H3X6-F1
#
_cell.length_a   1.000
_cell.length_b   1.000
_cell.length_c   1.000
_cell.angle_alpha   90.00
_cell.angle_beta   90.00
_cell.angle_gamma   90.00
#
_symmetry.space_group_name_H-M   'P 1'
#
loop_
_entity.id
_entity.type
_entity.pdbx_description
1 polymer ?
#
loop_
_entity_poly.entity_id
_entity_poly.type
_entity_poly.pdbx_seq_one_letter_code
_entity_poly.pdbx_strand_id
1 'polypeptide(L)' 'MAQMVTLAALAADPDRFHLINVRDAEDYAAAHVADAVHTPLAHLAAQAGELPADRTPVTICGKGGGGGPQMARTC' A
#
# COMPACT_ATOMS: atom_id res chain seq x y z
N MET A 1 -12.52 6.77 6.90
CA MET A 1 -11.90 6.15 8.09
C MET A 1 -10.64 5.44 7.60
N ALA A 2 -9.48 6.08 7.71
CA ALA A 2 -8.21 5.45 7.35
C ALA A 2 -7.71 4.66 8.56
N GLN A 3 -7.60 3.33 8.42
CA GLN A 3 -7.11 2.47 9.49
C GLN A 3 -5.68 2.04 9.16
N MET A 4 -4.77 2.23 10.10
CA MET A 4 -3.42 1.72 9.99
C MET A 4 -3.43 0.21 10.15
N VAL A 5 -3.02 -0.51 9.12
CA VAL A 5 -2.88 -1.97 9.14
C VAL A 5 -1.46 -2.33 9.58
N THR A 6 -1.34 -3.24 10.55
CA THR A 6 -0.03 -3.71 11.02
C THR A 6 0.49 -4.83 10.11
N LEU A 7 1.81 -5.00 10.06
CA LEU A 7 2.42 -6.12 9.32
C LEU A 7 1.87 -7.49 9.78
N ALA A 8 1.57 -7.63 11.07
CA ALA A 8 0.98 -8.84 11.64
C ALA A 8 -0.45 -9.09 11.13
N ALA A 9 -1.26 -8.04 10.98
CA ALA A 9 -2.61 -8.16 10.42
C ALA A 9 -2.57 -8.52 8.93
N LEU A 10 -1.61 -7.96 8.19
CA LEU A 10 -1.39 -8.33 6.78
C LEU A 10 -0.94 -9.78 6.63
N ALA A 11 -0.02 -10.24 7.49
CA ALA A 11 0.47 -11.62 7.47
C ALA A 11 -0.60 -12.66 7.87
N ALA A 12 -1.58 -12.27 8.69
CA ALA A 12 -2.65 -13.16 9.12
C ALA A 12 -3.68 -13.42 8.01
N ASP A 13 -3.87 -12.48 7.08
CA ASP A 13 -4.88 -12.57 6.01
C ASP A 13 -4.45 -11.73 4.79
N PRO A 14 -3.45 -12.20 4.01
CA PRO A 14 -2.89 -11.43 2.90
C PRO A 14 -3.88 -11.23 1.75
N ASP A 15 -4.79 -12.18 1.52
CA ASP A 15 -5.75 -12.13 0.41
C ASP A 15 -6.88 -11.10 0.63
N ARG A 16 -7.15 -10.75 1.88
CA ARG A 16 -8.15 -9.74 2.25
C ARG A 16 -7.72 -8.31 1.93
N PHE A 17 -6.41 -8.05 1.82
CA PHE A 17 -5.89 -6.71 1.58
C PHE A 17 -5.41 -6.57 0.14
N HIS A 18 -5.71 -5.42 -0.46
CA HIS A 18 -5.15 -5.02 -1.74
C HIS A 18 -4.10 -3.95 -1.49
N LEU A 19 -2.84 -4.35 -1.53
CA LEU A 19 -1.70 -3.47 -1.29
C LEU A 19 -1.41 -2.63 -2.53
N ILE A 20 -1.41 -1.31 -2.37
CA ILE A 20 -1.17 -0.37 -3.46
C ILE A 20 0.00 0.51 -3.07
N ASN A 21 1.13 0.35 -3.74
CA ASN A 21 2.31 1.19 -3.51
C ASN A 21 2.24 2.44 -4.40
N VAL A 22 2.10 3.61 -3.75
CA VAL A 22 1.93 4.89 -4.45
C VAL A 22 3.20 5.71 -4.58
N ARG A 23 4.34 5.12 -4.21
CA ARG A 23 5.67 5.74 -4.30
C ARG A 23 6.15 5.82 -5.75
N ASP A 24 7.29 6.47 -5.96
CA ASP A 24 7.96 6.47 -7.26
C ASP A 24 8.50 5.08 -7.62
N ALA A 25 8.70 4.85 -8.93
CA ALA A 25 9.15 3.55 -9.45
C ALA A 25 10.54 3.16 -8.92
N GLU A 26 11.44 4.14 -8.76
CA GLU A 26 12.79 3.92 -8.21
C GLU A 26 12.74 3.39 -6.79
N ASP A 27 11.90 4.00 -5.97
CA ASP A 27 11.63 3.58 -4.60
C ASP A 27 11.02 2.17 -4.59
N TYR A 28 9.98 1.92 -5.39
CA TYR A 28 9.35 0.60 -5.51
C TYR A 28 10.36 -0.49 -5.91
N ALA A 29 11.22 -0.19 -6.89
CA ALA A 29 12.26 -1.10 -7.36
C ALA A 29 13.36 -1.34 -6.30
N ALA A 30 13.70 -0.34 -5.49
CA ALA A 30 14.69 -0.46 -4.41
C ALA A 30 14.22 -1.40 -3.30
N ALA A 31 12.96 -1.27 -2.87
CA ALA A 31 12.31 -2.20 -1.94
C ALA A 31 10.78 -2.00 -1.95
N HIS A 32 10.02 -3.08 -2.10
CA HIS A 32 8.56 -3.08 -1.99
C HIS A 32 8.07 -4.30 -1.23
N VAL A 33 6.82 -4.23 -0.76
CA VAL A 33 6.13 -5.37 -0.16
C VAL A 33 5.73 -6.32 -1.29
N ALA A 34 6.03 -7.61 -1.15
CA ALA A 34 5.56 -8.63 -2.08
C ALA A 34 4.02 -8.57 -2.16
N ASP A 35 3.46 -8.76 -3.36
CA ASP A 35 2.03 -8.61 -3.69
C ASP A 35 1.48 -7.17 -3.70
N ALA A 36 2.30 -6.14 -3.46
CA ALA A 36 1.89 -4.75 -3.66
C ALA A 36 1.87 -4.39 -5.15
N VAL A 37 0.77 -3.81 -5.62
CA VAL A 37 0.66 -3.25 -6.98
C VAL A 37 1.25 -1.84 -6.95
N HIS A 38 2.20 -1.56 -7.85
CA HIS A 38 2.73 -0.20 -8.02
C HIS A 38 1.73 0.66 -8.79
N THR A 39 1.24 1.73 -8.16
CA THR A 39 0.33 2.70 -8.79
C THR A 39 0.64 4.07 -8.22
N PRO A 40 1.41 4.90 -8.94
CA PRO A 40 1.78 6.24 -8.48
C PRO A 40 0.56 7.05 -8.03
N LEU A 41 0.71 7.87 -6.97
CA LEU A 41 -0.41 8.62 -6.39
C LEU A 41 -1.17 9.48 -7.42
N ALA A 42 -0.47 10.03 -8.41
CA ALA A 42 -1.06 10.81 -9.50
C ALA A 42 -2.06 10.00 -10.35
N HIS A 43 -1.86 8.68 -10.47
CA HIS A 43 -2.73 7.79 -11.24
C HIS A 43 -3.77 7.08 -10.36
N LEU A 44 -3.52 6.96 -9.05
CA LEU A 44 -4.42 6.28 -8.13
C LEU A 44 -5.82 6.86 -8.15
N ALA A 45 -5.98 8.19 -8.20
CA ALA A 45 -7.31 8.81 -8.21
C ALA A 45 -8.14 8.42 -9.45
N ALA A 46 -7.48 8.19 -10.59
CA ALA A 46 -8.13 7.73 -11.81
C ALA A 46 -8.46 6.22 -11.77
N GLN A 47 -7.59 5.43 -11.13
CA GLN A 47 -7.72 3.97 -11.05
C GLN A 47 -8.46 3.48 -9.81
N ALA A 48 -8.81 4.38 -8.87
CA ALA A 48 -9.53 4.03 -7.64
C ALA A 48 -10.88 3.36 -7.91
N GLY A 49 -11.52 3.65 -9.06
CA GLY A 49 -12.75 3.01 -9.50
C GLY A 49 -12.58 1.57 -10.01
N GLU A 50 -11.35 1.14 -10.31
CA GLU A 50 -11.02 -0.22 -10.78
C GLU A 50 -10.54 -1.13 -9.64
N LEU A 51 -10.50 -0.61 -8.40
CA LEU A 51 -10.01 -1.37 -7.27
C LEU A 51 -10.99 -2.50 -6.91
N PRO A 52 -10.48 -3.71 -6.60
CA PRO A 52 -11.30 -4.83 -6.19
C PRO A 52 -12.13 -4.49 -4.94
N ALA A 53 -13.45 -4.49 -5.07
CA ALA A 53 -14.37 -4.17 -3.97
C ALA A 53 -14.46 -5.29 -2.91
N ASP A 54 -13.97 -6.49 -3.23
CA ASP A 54 -13.88 -7.64 -2.32
C ASP A 54 -12.67 -7.56 -1.37
N ARG A 55 -11.70 -6.69 -1.67
CA ARG A 55 -10.48 -6.51 -0.87
C ARG A 55 -10.42 -5.12 -0.26
N THR A 56 -9.80 -5.03 0.91
CA THR A 56 -9.58 -3.75 1.57
C THR A 56 -8.37 -3.05 0.95
N PRO A 57 -8.52 -1.90 0.27
CA PRO A 57 -7.39 -1.19 -0.31
C PRO A 57 -6.51 -0.60 0.80
N VAL A 58 -5.22 -0.89 0.74
CA VAL A 58 -4.21 -0.40 1.67
C VAL A 58 -3.13 0.28 0.85
N THR A 59 -3.05 1.60 0.93
CA THR A 59 -2.02 2.36 0.22
C THR A 59 -0.73 2.38 1.04
N ILE A 60 0.41 2.24 0.37
CA ILE A 60 1.75 2.37 0.93
C ILE A 60 2.29 3.69 0.40
N CYS A 61 2.28 4.74 1.22
CA CYS A 61 2.82 6.04 0.85
C CYS A 61 4.26 6.22 1.38
N GLY A 62 5.08 6.90 0.58
CA GLY A 62 6.51 7.07 0.77
C GLY A 62 6.92 8.12 1.81
N LYS A 63 6.21 8.25 2.94
CA LYS A 63 6.80 8.98 4.07
C LYS A 63 7.74 8.06 4.86
N GLY A 64 8.83 7.66 4.21
CA GLY A 64 9.99 7.08 4.86
C GLY A 64 10.73 8.18 5.62
N GLY A 65 10.27 8.51 6.82
CA GLY A 65 10.91 9.52 7.67
C GLY A 65 10.80 9.14 9.13
N GLY A 66 11.66 8.21 9.57
CA GLY A 66 11.90 7.95 10.99
C GLY A 66 11.72 6.49 11.43
N GLY A 67 12.71 5.64 11.18
CA GLY A 67 13.21 4.63 12.14
C GLY A 67 12.28 3.59 12.77
N GLY A 68 11.11 3.28 12.20
CA GLY A 68 10.18 2.27 12.73
C GLY A 68 9.77 1.21 11.69
N PRO A 69 9.24 0.04 12.12
CA PRO A 69 8.94 -1.07 11.20
C PRO A 69 7.89 -0.66 10.17
N GLN A 70 8.32 -0.50 8.92
CA GLN A 70 7.56 -0.60 7.66
C GLN A 70 6.03 -0.50 7.80
N MET A 71 5.51 0.68 8.13
CA MET A 71 4.05 0.88 8.23
C MET A 71 3.52 1.31 6.87
N ALA A 72 2.68 0.46 6.26
CA ALA A 72 1.81 0.85 5.16
C ALA A 72 0.83 1.91 5.69
N ARG A 73 1.19 3.18 5.50
CA ARG A 73 0.31 4.29 5.82
C ARG A 73 -0.67 4.46 4.66
N THR A 74 -1.92 4.12 4.89
CA THR A 74 -3.01 4.53 4.00
C THR A 74 -3.17 6.04 4.13
N CYS A 75 -2.88 6.79 3.07
CA CYS A 75 -3.22 8.22 3.00
C CYS A 75 -4.72 8.44 3.04
#